data_AF-A0A7S2MN61-F1
#
_entry.id   AF-A0A7S2MN61-F1
#
_cell.length_a   1.000
_cell.length_b   1.000
_cell.length_c   1.000
_cell.angle_alpha   90.00
_cell.angle_beta   90.00
_cell.angle_gamma   90.00
#
_symmetry.space_group_name_H-M   'P 1'
#
loop_
_entity.id
_entity.type
_entity.pdbx_description
1 polymer ?
#
loop_
_entity_poly.entity_id
_entity_poly.type
_entity_poly.pdbx_seq_one_letter_code
_entity_poly.pdbx_strand_id
1 'polypeptide(L)'
;AEAPAQAEVAAKADSAPQCKRRCSAIAEGAVTPAKKPRTSAGGSGAKRAGQRKRAPPEEPVRPAPPPDAFALFSKSKWDVLVGEPKDRLEQAKLMWRASAQNDRTAFQMQAAQLRSEYDEACQAYAREYEAYRKALPPAARAELRQQEKEAMQAEKARAKERQERDKVFRVELKNMGDRVKDNLQICRLGPKRGGVWVVPDGQIRFKNVCYELFRFIFGVEMHKCTPQGATESTPVISLQLTQAEAGRVFGVTKLRGGSMYAKFRVCAMSVTYRPQERSLDLGYKMEEYYF
;
A
#
# COMPACT_ATOMS: atom_id res chain seq x y z
N ALA A 1 0.91 39.17 35.20
CA ALA A 1 1.55 38.39 36.27
C ALA A 1 0.43 37.82 37.11
N GLU A 2 0.29 36.49 37.07
CA GLU A 2 -0.30 35.59 38.08
C GLU A 2 -0.73 34.31 37.36
N ALA A 3 -0.07 33.23 37.78
CA ALA A 3 -0.34 31.83 37.45
C ALA A 3 -0.49 31.11 38.81
N PRO A 4 -0.77 29.81 38.86
CA PRO A 4 -1.98 29.12 38.39
C PRO A 4 -2.61 28.28 39.53
N ALA A 5 -3.90 27.93 39.41
CA ALA A 5 -4.55 26.98 40.31
C ALA A 5 -4.54 25.57 39.71
N GLN A 6 -3.76 24.68 40.35
CA GLN A 6 -3.77 23.24 40.16
C GLN A 6 -4.95 22.62 40.93
N ALA A 7 -5.57 21.59 40.36
CA ALA A 7 -6.41 20.66 41.11
C ALA A 7 -6.16 19.23 40.62
N GLU A 8 -5.51 18.46 41.49
CA GLU A 8 -5.40 17.01 41.48
C GLU A 8 -6.78 16.37 41.70
N VAL A 9 -7.10 15.29 40.98
CA VAL A 9 -7.98 14.24 41.53
C VAL A 9 -7.47 12.87 41.14
N ALA A 10 -7.39 12.06 42.20
CA ALA A 10 -6.91 10.72 42.41
C ALA A 10 -7.37 9.61 41.44
N ALA A 11 -6.52 8.59 41.45
CA ALA A 11 -6.64 7.28 40.85
C ALA A 11 -7.76 6.41 41.43
N LYS A 12 -8.27 5.49 40.60
CA LYS A 12 -8.77 4.18 41.05
C LYS A 12 -8.28 3.08 40.11
N ALA A 13 -7.53 2.16 40.70
CA ALA A 13 -7.18 0.85 40.18
C ALA A 13 -8.30 -0.15 40.48
N ASP A 14 -8.50 -1.11 39.58
CA ASP A 14 -9.08 -2.45 39.75
C ASP A 14 -9.23 -3.01 38.31
N SER A 15 -8.98 -4.26 37.93
CA SER A 15 -8.49 -5.46 38.58
C SER A 15 -8.29 -6.46 37.43
N ALA A 16 -7.13 -7.11 37.31
CA ALA A 16 -6.91 -8.21 36.37
C ALA A 16 -7.44 -9.54 36.95
N PRO A 17 -7.75 -10.53 36.10
CA PRO A 17 -7.50 -11.92 36.47
C PRO A 17 -6.40 -12.54 35.58
N GLN A 18 -5.35 -12.98 36.27
CA GLN A 18 -4.31 -13.88 35.80
C GLN A 18 -4.92 -15.25 35.42
N CYS A 19 -4.63 -15.76 34.22
CA CYS A 19 -4.75 -17.19 33.95
C CYS A 19 -3.35 -17.83 33.94
N LYS A 20 -3.06 -18.53 35.03
CA LYS A 20 -1.88 -19.37 35.23
C LYS A 20 -2.09 -20.71 34.52
N ARG A 21 -1.22 -21.07 33.57
CA ARG A 21 -0.90 -22.48 33.31
C ARG A 21 0.61 -22.66 33.23
N ARG A 22 1.15 -23.12 34.35
CA ARG A 22 2.43 -23.83 34.47
C ARG A 22 2.20 -25.26 33.96
N CYS A 23 3.06 -25.73 33.07
CA CYS A 23 3.49 -27.13 33.06
C CYS A 23 5.02 -27.14 33.08
N SER A 24 5.54 -27.57 34.23
CA SER A 24 6.89 -28.05 34.50
C SER A 24 7.26 -29.19 33.55
N ALA A 25 8.43 -29.11 32.90
CA ALA A 25 9.70 -29.74 33.31
C ALA A 25 9.66 -31.27 33.32
N ILE A 26 10.32 -31.90 32.34
CA ILE A 26 11.22 -33.04 32.55
C ILE A 26 12.41 -32.84 31.61
N ALA A 27 13.56 -32.56 32.21
CA ALA A 27 14.87 -32.64 31.61
C ALA A 27 15.51 -33.95 32.11
N GLU A 28 15.68 -34.90 31.20
CA GLU A 28 16.57 -36.05 31.33
C GLU A 28 17.36 -36.06 30.02
N GLY A 29 18.68 -35.85 30.00
CA GLY A 29 19.65 -36.71 30.65
C GLY A 29 20.27 -37.63 29.60
N ALA A 30 21.12 -37.10 28.71
CA ALA A 30 21.90 -37.91 27.77
C ALA A 30 23.30 -37.31 27.51
N VAL A 31 24.15 -37.54 28.51
CA VAL A 31 25.55 -38.03 28.40
C VAL A 31 26.29 -37.68 27.10
N THR A 32 27.15 -36.67 27.17
CA THR A 32 28.31 -36.50 26.29
C THR A 32 29.38 -37.55 26.61
N PRO A 33 29.82 -38.39 25.66
CA PRO A 33 30.99 -39.24 25.86
C PRO A 33 32.30 -38.45 25.68
N ALA A 34 33.20 -38.72 26.60
CA ALA A 34 34.49 -38.09 26.80
C ALA A 34 35.44 -38.18 25.60
N LYS A 35 36.27 -37.13 25.47
CA LYS A 35 37.49 -37.04 24.67
C LYS A 35 38.40 -38.26 24.91
N LYS A 36 38.67 -39.03 23.86
CA LYS A 36 39.88 -39.87 23.76
C LYS A 36 40.98 -39.05 23.08
N PRO A 37 42.14 -38.82 23.74
CA PRO A 37 43.35 -38.40 23.04
C PRO A 37 44.03 -39.65 22.49
N ARG A 38 44.22 -39.74 21.17
CA ARG A 38 45.12 -40.76 20.62
C ARG A 38 45.84 -40.30 19.36
N THR A 39 47.16 -40.24 19.52
CA THR A 39 48.22 -40.52 18.55
C THR A 39 48.37 -39.60 17.35
N SER A 40 49.30 -38.68 17.51
CA SER A 40 50.21 -38.18 16.48
C SER A 40 50.88 -39.35 15.73
N ALA A 41 50.51 -39.54 14.47
CA ALA A 41 51.33 -40.24 13.50
C ALA A 41 51.86 -39.20 12.50
N GLY A 42 53.18 -39.02 12.50
CA GLY A 42 53.88 -38.21 11.52
C GLY A 42 53.64 -38.76 10.11
N GLY A 43 53.23 -37.87 9.21
CA GLY A 43 53.04 -38.17 7.79
C GLY A 43 53.56 -37.00 6.97
N SER A 44 54.78 -37.19 6.46
CA SER A 44 55.37 -36.62 5.26
C SER A 44 54.84 -35.26 4.75
N GLY A 45 55.69 -34.24 4.89
CA GLY A 45 55.56 -32.97 4.21
C GLY A 45 55.64 -33.12 2.69
N ALA A 46 54.48 -33.23 2.04
CA ALA A 46 54.34 -32.85 0.64
C ALA A 46 54.10 -31.35 0.60
N LYS A 47 55.10 -30.60 0.12
CA LYS A 47 54.98 -29.16 -0.21
C LYS A 47 53.80 -28.98 -1.16
N ARG A 48 52.64 -28.56 -0.61
CA ARG A 48 51.47 -28.19 -1.41
C ARG A 48 51.86 -27.01 -2.27
N ALA A 49 52.00 -27.27 -3.57
CA ALA A 49 52.10 -26.27 -4.61
C ALA A 49 51.03 -25.21 -4.36
N GLY A 50 51.46 -23.94 -4.33
CA GLY A 50 50.61 -22.80 -4.01
C GLY A 50 49.30 -22.88 -4.79
N GLN A 51 48.18 -23.00 -4.07
CA GLN A 51 46.86 -22.86 -4.65
C GLN A 51 46.79 -21.48 -5.28
N ARG A 52 46.94 -21.42 -6.61
CA ARG A 52 46.67 -20.23 -7.40
C ARG A 52 45.27 -19.76 -6.97
N LYS A 53 45.21 -18.55 -6.40
CA LYS A 53 43.95 -17.87 -6.07
C LYS A 53 43.14 -17.82 -7.36
N ARG A 54 42.20 -18.76 -7.52
CA ARG A 54 41.24 -18.71 -8.62
C ARG A 54 40.45 -17.42 -8.42
N ALA A 55 40.38 -16.60 -9.45
CA ALA A 55 39.59 -15.39 -9.44
C ALA A 55 38.16 -15.72 -8.97
N PRO A 56 37.52 -14.84 -8.17
CA PRO A 56 36.15 -15.06 -7.76
C PRO A 56 35.27 -15.28 -9.01
N PRO A 57 34.34 -16.25 -8.97
CA PRO A 57 33.41 -16.46 -10.07
C PRO A 57 32.64 -15.15 -10.34
N GLU A 58 32.38 -14.86 -11.60
CA GLU A 58 31.62 -13.69 -12.01
C GLU A 58 30.14 -13.87 -11.65
N GLU A 59 29.47 -12.79 -11.21
CA GLU A 59 28.05 -12.83 -10.88
C GLU A 59 27.24 -13.02 -12.17
N PRO A 60 26.33 -14.02 -12.26
CA PRO A 60 25.52 -14.21 -13.45
C PRO A 60 24.64 -12.97 -13.67
N VAL A 61 24.42 -12.60 -14.93
CA VAL A 61 23.61 -11.43 -15.29
C VAL A 61 22.15 -11.85 -15.40
N ARG A 62 21.26 -11.14 -14.71
CA ARG A 62 19.82 -11.42 -14.77
C ARG A 62 19.28 -11.14 -16.19
N PRO A 63 18.55 -12.07 -16.82
CA PRO A 63 17.98 -11.82 -18.14
C PRO A 63 16.94 -10.70 -18.08
N ALA A 64 16.92 -9.85 -19.12
CA ALA A 64 15.97 -8.75 -19.25
C ALA A 64 14.60 -9.26 -19.72
N PRO A 65 13.48 -8.70 -19.23
CA PRO A 65 12.15 -9.15 -19.62
C PRO A 65 11.91 -8.92 -21.13
N PRO A 66 11.24 -9.87 -21.81
CA PRO A 66 11.05 -9.80 -23.25
C PRO A 66 10.01 -8.72 -23.61
N PRO A 67 10.14 -8.11 -24.80
CA PRO A 67 9.16 -7.16 -25.30
C PRO A 67 7.81 -7.84 -25.55
N ASP A 68 6.72 -7.14 -25.22
CA ASP A 68 5.37 -7.61 -25.54
C ASP A 68 5.05 -7.50 -27.05
N ALA A 69 3.98 -8.16 -27.51
CA ALA A 69 3.60 -8.18 -28.93
C ALA A 69 3.44 -6.77 -29.52
N PHE A 70 2.84 -5.85 -28.75
CA PHE A 70 2.75 -4.44 -29.16
C PHE A 70 4.12 -3.74 -29.21
N ALA A 71 5.03 -4.06 -28.28
CA ALA A 71 6.37 -3.50 -28.30
C ALA A 71 7.14 -3.97 -29.54
N LEU A 72 7.05 -5.24 -29.91
CA LEU A 72 7.60 -5.79 -31.16
C LEU A 72 7.04 -5.10 -32.40
N PHE A 73 5.71 -4.94 -32.45
CA PHE A 73 5.04 -4.23 -33.53
C PHE A 73 5.49 -2.76 -33.61
N SER A 74 5.49 -2.06 -32.48
CA SER A 74 5.87 -0.65 -32.42
C SER A 74 7.31 -0.45 -32.87
N LYS A 75 8.22 -1.36 -32.50
CA LYS A 75 9.62 -1.36 -32.93
C LYS A 75 9.73 -1.60 -34.43
N SER A 76 8.96 -2.53 -35.00
CA SER A 76 8.97 -2.82 -36.44
C SER A 76 8.41 -1.68 -37.29
N LYS A 77 7.46 -0.90 -36.77
CA LYS A 77 6.85 0.23 -37.49
C LYS A 77 7.48 1.58 -37.15
N TRP A 78 8.41 1.65 -36.20
CA TRP A 78 8.92 2.90 -35.65
C TRP A 78 9.51 3.85 -36.69
N ASP A 79 10.21 3.29 -37.70
CA ASP A 79 10.87 4.05 -38.76
C ASP A 79 9.88 4.65 -39.78
N VAL A 80 8.65 4.12 -39.85
CA VAL A 80 7.60 4.59 -40.76
C VAL A 80 6.73 5.68 -40.10
N LEU A 81 6.72 5.74 -38.77
CA LEU A 81 5.90 6.68 -38.01
C LEU A 81 6.54 8.06 -37.97
N VAL A 82 5.73 9.11 -38.16
CA VAL A 82 6.19 10.50 -38.28
C VAL A 82 5.73 11.30 -37.05
N GLY A 83 6.56 12.24 -36.60
CA GLY A 83 6.27 13.12 -35.46
C GLY A 83 7.17 12.87 -34.24
N GLU A 84 6.80 13.46 -33.11
CA GLU A 84 7.50 13.27 -31.83
C GLU A 84 7.31 11.85 -31.28
N PRO A 85 8.17 11.34 -30.38
CA PRO A 85 8.05 9.99 -29.83
C PRO A 85 6.68 9.67 -29.20
N LYS A 86 6.01 10.66 -28.61
CA LYS A 86 4.66 10.51 -28.06
C LYS A 86 3.61 10.30 -29.15
N ASP A 87 3.69 11.09 -30.22
CA ASP A 87 2.77 11.00 -31.37
C ASP A 87 2.95 9.68 -32.11
N ARG A 88 4.21 9.25 -32.31
CA ARG A 88 4.51 7.94 -32.90
C ARG A 88 3.92 6.80 -32.09
N LEU A 89 3.98 6.87 -30.75
CA LEU A 89 3.38 5.85 -29.91
C LEU A 89 1.85 5.80 -30.06
N GLU A 90 1.17 6.95 -30.11
CA GLU A 90 -0.27 7.00 -30.33
C GLU A 90 -0.66 6.50 -31.73
N GLN A 91 0.11 6.87 -32.77
CA GLN A 91 -0.07 6.33 -34.12
C GLN A 91 0.14 4.82 -34.14
N ALA A 92 1.16 4.29 -33.47
CA ALA A 92 1.39 2.85 -33.36
C ALA A 92 0.22 2.14 -32.67
N LYS A 93 -0.36 2.70 -31.60
CA LYS A 93 -1.55 2.17 -30.93
C LYS A 93 -2.75 2.12 -31.88
N LEU A 94 -2.98 3.18 -32.66
CA LEU A 94 -4.06 3.24 -33.64
C LEU A 94 -3.85 2.21 -34.76
N MET A 95 -2.65 2.12 -35.32
CA MET A 95 -2.29 1.13 -36.33
C MET A 95 -2.44 -0.30 -35.80
N TRP A 96 -2.00 -0.57 -34.58
CA TRP A 96 -2.17 -1.86 -33.94
C TRP A 96 -3.65 -2.21 -33.77
N ARG A 97 -4.53 -1.25 -33.44
CA ARG A 97 -5.99 -1.44 -33.37
C ARG A 97 -6.67 -1.59 -34.73
N ALA A 98 -6.07 -1.08 -35.79
CA ALA A 98 -6.56 -1.22 -37.16
C ALA A 98 -5.99 -2.45 -37.90
N SER A 99 -4.88 -3.03 -37.43
CA SER A 99 -4.21 -4.15 -38.11
C SER A 99 -5.09 -5.40 -38.19
N ALA A 100 -4.94 -6.14 -39.29
CA ALA A 100 -5.63 -7.41 -39.48
C ALA A 100 -5.29 -8.40 -38.36
N GLN A 101 -6.23 -9.30 -38.06
CA GLN A 101 -6.05 -10.29 -37.00
C GLN A 101 -4.84 -11.20 -37.27
N ASN A 102 -4.62 -11.57 -38.53
CA ASN A 102 -3.50 -12.40 -38.96
C ASN A 102 -2.14 -11.75 -38.64
N ASP A 103 -1.99 -10.45 -38.86
CA ASP A 103 -0.76 -9.72 -38.57
C ASP A 103 -0.51 -9.66 -37.06
N ARG A 104 -1.57 -9.46 -36.26
CA ARG A 104 -1.45 -9.49 -34.80
C ARG A 104 -1.03 -10.86 -34.30
N THR A 105 -1.60 -11.93 -34.86
CA THR A 105 -1.27 -13.29 -34.45
C THR A 105 0.20 -13.61 -34.66
N ALA A 106 0.83 -13.09 -35.72
CA ALA A 106 2.26 -13.28 -35.95
C ALA A 106 3.12 -12.63 -34.85
N PHE A 107 2.84 -11.37 -34.48
CA PHE A 107 3.54 -10.70 -33.38
C PHE A 107 3.24 -11.31 -32.01
N GLN A 108 2.02 -11.81 -31.80
CA GLN A 108 1.65 -12.54 -30.58
C GLN A 108 2.41 -13.86 -30.44
N MET A 109 2.52 -14.63 -31.52
CA MET A 109 3.34 -15.84 -31.56
C MET A 109 4.80 -15.55 -31.27
N GLN A 110 5.36 -14.50 -31.89
CA GLN A 110 6.74 -14.10 -31.65
C GLN A 110 6.96 -13.67 -30.18
N ALA A 111 6.04 -12.89 -29.61
CA ALA A 111 6.10 -12.51 -28.20
C ALA A 111 5.97 -13.74 -27.27
N ALA A 112 5.14 -14.72 -27.62
CA ALA A 112 5.02 -15.95 -26.86
C ALA A 112 6.31 -16.79 -26.91
N GLN A 113 6.96 -16.87 -28.07
CA GLN A 113 8.26 -17.54 -28.20
C GLN A 113 9.33 -16.86 -27.35
N LEU A 114 9.46 -15.52 -27.42
CA LEU A 114 10.40 -14.78 -26.59
C LEU A 114 10.12 -14.93 -25.08
N ARG A 115 8.86 -15.08 -24.68
CA ARG A 115 8.50 -15.39 -23.28
C ARG A 115 8.97 -16.79 -22.88
N SER A 116 8.80 -17.78 -23.75
CA SER A 116 9.32 -19.14 -23.50
C SER A 116 10.84 -19.13 -23.35
N GLU A 117 11.56 -18.48 -24.27
CA GLU A 117 13.02 -18.34 -24.22
C GLU A 117 13.46 -17.58 -22.96
N TYR A 118 12.70 -16.55 -22.55
CA TYR A 118 12.96 -15.82 -21.32
C TYR A 118 12.76 -16.67 -20.06
N ASP A 119 11.71 -17.49 -20.03
CA ASP A 119 11.44 -18.40 -18.90
C ASP A 119 12.56 -19.44 -18.77
N GLU A 120 13.03 -19.99 -19.90
CA GLU A 120 14.19 -20.87 -19.95
C GLU A 120 15.46 -20.15 -19.48
N ALA A 121 15.71 -18.93 -19.94
CA ALA A 121 16.84 -18.11 -19.49
C ALA A 121 16.75 -17.79 -17.99
N CYS A 122 15.55 -17.55 -17.44
CA CYS A 122 15.33 -17.35 -16.01
C CYS A 122 15.65 -18.62 -15.21
N GLN A 123 15.27 -19.79 -15.71
CA GLN A 123 15.60 -21.06 -15.08
C GLN A 123 17.11 -21.34 -15.14
N ALA A 124 17.76 -21.06 -16.27
CA ALA A 124 19.21 -21.16 -16.42
C ALA A 124 19.92 -20.22 -15.43
N TYR A 125 19.51 -18.96 -15.39
CA TYR A 125 20.00 -17.97 -14.43
C TYR A 125 19.83 -18.43 -12.98
N ALA A 126 18.68 -19.00 -12.62
CA ALA A 126 18.47 -19.52 -11.25
C ALA A 126 19.47 -20.63 -10.91
N ARG A 127 19.72 -21.55 -11.83
CA ARG A 127 20.71 -22.63 -11.64
C ARG A 127 22.14 -22.08 -11.53
N GLU A 128 22.51 -21.14 -12.39
CA GLU A 128 23.81 -20.47 -12.37
C GLU A 128 24.00 -19.64 -11.10
N TYR A 129 22.97 -18.92 -10.67
CA TYR A 129 22.97 -18.15 -9.43
C TYR A 129 23.11 -19.03 -8.19
N GLU A 130 22.45 -20.19 -8.17
CA GLU A 130 22.67 -21.18 -7.11
C GLU A 130 24.09 -21.74 -7.13
N ALA A 131 24.65 -22.01 -8.30
CA ALA A 131 26.03 -22.48 -8.44
C ALA A 131 27.03 -21.41 -7.98
N TYR A 132 26.82 -20.15 -8.37
CA TYR A 132 27.56 -18.97 -7.91
C TYR A 132 27.49 -18.85 -6.38
N ARG A 133 26.29 -18.92 -5.80
CA ARG A 133 26.08 -18.88 -4.35
C ARG A 133 26.80 -20.04 -3.64
N LYS A 134 26.84 -21.23 -4.26
CA LYS A 134 27.57 -22.41 -3.76
C LYS A 134 29.07 -22.38 -4.06
N ALA A 135 29.56 -21.46 -4.88
CA ALA A 135 30.99 -21.26 -5.16
C ALA A 135 31.62 -20.16 -4.29
N LEU A 136 30.81 -19.21 -3.79
CA LEU A 136 31.28 -18.15 -2.90
C LEU A 136 31.95 -18.69 -1.62
N PRO A 137 32.95 -17.99 -1.05
CA PRO A 137 33.50 -18.33 0.26
C PRO A 137 32.42 -18.33 1.36
N PRO A 138 32.57 -19.16 2.41
CA PRO A 138 31.59 -19.20 3.52
C PRO A 138 31.29 -17.82 4.14
N ALA A 139 32.30 -16.93 4.22
CA ALA A 139 32.14 -15.56 4.70
C ALA A 139 31.18 -14.74 3.81
N ALA A 140 31.43 -14.70 2.49
CA ALA A 140 30.58 -13.97 1.54
C ALA A 140 29.14 -14.52 1.47
N ARG A 141 28.94 -15.83 1.66
CA ARG A 141 27.58 -16.41 1.75
C ARG A 141 26.83 -15.98 3.01
N ALA A 142 27.54 -15.81 4.12
CA ALA A 142 26.96 -15.36 5.37
C ALA A 142 26.50 -13.89 5.23
N GLU A 143 27.31 -13.04 4.60
CA GLU A 143 26.98 -11.64 4.31
C GLU A 143 25.75 -11.51 3.42
N LEU A 144 25.67 -12.22 2.29
CA LEU A 144 24.48 -12.19 1.42
C LEU A 144 23.22 -12.66 2.15
N ARG A 145 23.30 -13.74 2.94
CA ARG A 145 22.17 -14.20 3.76
C ARG A 145 21.77 -13.18 4.82
N GLN A 146 22.72 -12.44 5.37
CA GLN A 146 22.45 -11.39 6.33
C GLN A 146 21.76 -10.21 5.66
N GLN A 147 22.23 -9.76 4.49
CA GLN A 147 21.57 -8.73 3.69
C GLN A 147 20.15 -9.13 3.26
N GLU A 148 19.95 -10.36 2.79
CA GLU A 148 18.61 -10.90 2.46
C GLU A 148 17.68 -10.88 3.68
N LYS A 149 18.19 -11.29 4.85
CA LYS A 149 17.43 -11.28 6.11
C LYS A 149 17.10 -9.85 6.56
N GLU A 150 18.05 -8.94 6.50
CA GLU A 150 17.87 -7.53 6.85
C GLU A 150 16.87 -6.85 5.92
N ALA A 151 16.95 -7.11 4.61
CA ALA A 151 15.97 -6.62 3.63
C ALA A 151 14.56 -7.18 3.91
N MET A 152 14.43 -8.50 4.13
CA MET A 152 13.15 -9.11 4.46
C MET A 152 12.59 -8.59 5.80
N GLN A 153 13.45 -8.39 6.80
CA GLN A 153 13.04 -7.83 8.09
C GLN A 153 12.60 -6.36 7.94
N ALA A 154 13.32 -5.56 7.15
CA ALA A 154 12.97 -4.18 6.86
C ALA A 154 11.64 -4.09 6.10
N GLU A 155 11.38 -4.96 5.12
CA GLU A 155 10.09 -5.03 4.43
C GLU A 155 8.95 -5.44 5.36
N LYS A 156 9.16 -6.45 6.21
CA LYS A 156 8.18 -6.86 7.22
C LYS A 156 7.90 -5.74 8.22
N ALA A 157 8.92 -5.00 8.64
CA ALA A 157 8.77 -3.84 9.52
C ALA A 157 7.94 -2.74 8.84
N ARG A 158 8.27 -2.38 7.59
CA ARG A 158 7.50 -1.40 6.79
C ARG A 158 6.06 -1.84 6.57
N ALA A 159 5.82 -3.13 6.33
CA ALA A 159 4.47 -3.66 6.16
C ALA A 159 3.65 -3.58 7.46
N LYS A 160 4.26 -3.90 8.61
CA LYS A 160 3.62 -3.75 9.93
C LYS A 160 3.29 -2.29 10.23
N GLU A 161 4.24 -1.38 9.98
CA GLU A 161 4.03 0.05 10.19
C GLU A 161 2.86 0.58 9.33
N ARG A 162 2.78 0.18 8.05
CA ARG A 162 1.63 0.53 7.19
C ARG A 162 0.32 0.00 7.74
N GLN A 163 0.29 -1.26 8.20
CA GLN A 163 -0.92 -1.84 8.80
C GLN A 163 -1.35 -1.13 10.07
N GLU A 164 -0.41 -0.68 10.90
CA GLU A 164 -0.71 0.10 12.10
C GLU A 164 -1.25 1.49 11.75
N ARG A 165 -0.65 2.17 10.77
CA ARG A 165 -1.16 3.44 10.24
C ARG A 165 -2.58 3.30 9.69
N ASP A 166 -2.85 2.26 8.90
CA ASP A 166 -4.19 2.02 8.34
C ASP A 166 -5.24 1.80 9.43
N LYS A 167 -4.88 1.16 10.56
CA LYS A 167 -5.79 1.02 11.70
C LYS A 167 -6.10 2.38 12.33
N VAL A 168 -5.10 3.23 12.51
CA VAL A 168 -5.28 4.60 13.02
C VAL A 168 -6.19 5.40 12.07
N PHE A 169 -5.92 5.35 10.77
CA PHE A 169 -6.73 6.05 9.76
C PHE A 169 -8.18 5.55 9.73
N ARG A 170 -8.45 4.25 9.95
CA ARG A 170 -9.82 3.74 10.08
C ARG A 170 -10.55 4.31 11.30
N VAL A 171 -9.85 4.46 12.42
CA VAL A 171 -10.42 5.08 13.63
C VAL A 171 -10.71 6.55 13.38
N GLU A 172 -9.80 7.29 12.74
CA GLU A 172 -10.02 8.69 12.36
C GLU A 172 -11.18 8.85 11.38
N LEU A 173 -11.27 8.01 10.34
CA LEU A 173 -12.39 8.01 9.40
C LEU A 173 -13.72 7.74 10.11
N LYS A 174 -13.75 6.80 11.05
CA LYS A 174 -14.94 6.55 11.87
C LYS A 174 -15.32 7.79 12.67
N ASN A 175 -14.37 8.41 13.36
CA ASN A 175 -14.60 9.63 14.14
C ASN A 175 -15.07 10.80 13.26
N MET A 176 -14.55 10.91 12.04
CA MET A 176 -15.02 11.89 11.06
C MET A 176 -16.47 11.62 10.65
N GLY A 177 -16.82 10.37 10.36
CA GLY A 177 -18.19 9.97 10.04
C GLY A 177 -19.16 10.19 11.20
N ASP A 178 -18.73 9.92 12.44
CA ASP A 178 -19.51 10.22 13.65
C ASP A 178 -19.74 11.73 13.79
N ARG A 179 -18.71 12.56 13.60
CA ARG A 179 -18.86 14.03 13.62
C ARG A 179 -19.75 14.57 12.52
N VAL A 180 -19.72 13.97 11.33
CA VAL A 180 -20.67 14.30 10.24
C VAL A 180 -22.08 14.01 10.70
N LYS A 181 -22.33 12.82 11.24
CA LYS A 181 -23.64 12.42 11.75
C LYS A 181 -24.14 13.34 12.87
N ASP A 182 -23.29 13.69 13.83
CA ASP A 182 -23.65 14.56 14.96
C ASP A 182 -23.98 15.99 14.52
N ASN A 183 -23.44 16.44 13.38
CA ASN A 183 -23.78 17.74 12.80
C ASN A 183 -25.16 17.76 12.12
N LEU A 184 -25.74 16.59 11.81
CA LEU A 184 -27.08 16.47 11.23
C LEU A 184 -28.14 16.73 12.30
N GLN A 185 -28.32 18.00 12.67
CA GLN A 185 -29.33 18.41 13.64
C GLN A 185 -30.69 18.59 12.96
N ILE A 186 -31.70 17.89 13.47
CA ILE A 186 -33.06 18.02 12.99
C ILE A 186 -33.69 19.23 13.67
N CYS A 187 -34.00 20.23 12.87
CA CYS A 187 -34.66 21.44 13.32
C CYS A 187 -36.14 21.37 12.95
N ARG A 188 -36.98 22.03 13.75
CA ARG A 188 -38.37 22.27 13.41
C ARG A 188 -38.55 23.73 13.08
N LEU A 189 -38.87 24.03 11.83
CA LEU A 189 -39.10 25.38 11.34
C LEU A 189 -40.59 25.71 11.42
N GLY A 190 -40.92 26.86 11.99
CA GLY A 190 -42.31 27.34 12.13
C GLY A 190 -42.94 27.09 13.52
N PRO A 191 -44.27 27.30 13.64
CA PRO A 191 -44.95 27.26 14.93
C PRO A 191 -44.94 25.86 15.58
N LYS A 192 -44.99 25.82 16.93
CA LYS A 192 -44.99 24.57 17.73
C LYS A 192 -46.07 23.56 17.33
N ARG A 193 -47.17 24.01 16.74
CA ARG A 193 -48.18 23.17 16.08
C ARG A 193 -48.16 23.51 14.59
N GLY A 194 -47.76 22.56 13.74
CA GLY A 194 -47.68 22.74 12.28
C GLY A 194 -46.28 23.02 11.71
N GLY A 195 -45.24 23.21 12.53
CA GLY A 195 -43.89 23.41 12.01
C GLY A 195 -43.34 22.19 11.26
N VAL A 196 -42.59 22.45 10.18
CA VAL A 196 -41.98 21.46 9.28
C VAL A 196 -40.63 21.02 9.85
N TRP A 197 -40.36 19.71 9.81
CA TRP A 197 -39.05 19.17 10.18
C TRP A 197 -38.08 19.37 9.02
N VAL A 198 -36.88 19.87 9.28
CA VAL A 198 -35.84 20.09 8.26
C VAL A 198 -34.47 19.82 8.90
N VAL A 199 -33.56 19.22 8.15
CA VAL A 199 -32.13 19.21 8.49
C VAL A 199 -31.44 20.19 7.55
N PRO A 200 -30.86 21.29 8.05
CA PRO A 200 -30.19 22.26 7.19
C PRO A 200 -28.94 21.67 6.55
N ASP A 201 -28.57 22.21 5.39
CA ASP A 201 -27.26 22.01 4.78
C ASP A 201 -26.17 22.47 5.76
N GLY A 202 -25.01 21.82 5.71
CA GLY A 202 -23.96 22.05 6.70
C GLY A 202 -22.56 21.99 6.12
N GLN A 203 -21.61 22.51 6.90
CA GLN A 203 -20.19 22.45 6.61
C GLN A 203 -19.40 22.11 7.88
N ILE A 204 -18.46 21.19 7.76
CA ILE A 204 -17.61 20.72 8.86
C ILE A 204 -16.15 20.85 8.43
N ARG A 205 -15.34 21.44 9.30
CA ARG A 205 -13.88 21.53 9.13
C ARG A 205 -13.17 20.56 10.07
N PHE A 206 -12.31 19.74 9.50
CA PHE A 206 -11.35 18.90 10.21
C PHE A 206 -9.96 19.53 10.09
N LYS A 207 -9.26 19.64 11.23
CA LYS A 207 -7.88 20.12 11.30
C LYS A 207 -6.94 18.93 11.49
N ASN A 208 -5.67 19.12 11.17
CA ASN A 208 -4.61 18.11 11.30
C ASN A 208 -4.83 16.85 10.45
N VAL A 209 -5.53 16.98 9.32
CA VAL A 209 -5.67 15.89 8.34
C VAL A 209 -4.42 15.90 7.47
N CYS A 210 -3.64 14.83 7.50
CA CYS A 210 -2.47 14.69 6.61
C CYS A 210 -2.89 14.20 5.21
N TYR A 211 -2.00 14.38 4.22
CA TYR A 211 -2.30 13.98 2.84
C TYR A 211 -2.45 12.46 2.71
N GLU A 212 -1.69 11.68 3.49
CA GLU A 212 -1.84 10.21 3.55
C GLU A 212 -3.24 9.81 4.01
N LEU A 213 -3.78 10.43 5.07
CA LEU A 213 -5.14 10.19 5.54
C LEU A 213 -6.18 10.62 4.50
N PHE A 214 -6.03 11.79 3.90
CA PHE A 214 -6.92 12.24 2.82
C PHE A 214 -6.95 11.24 1.66
N ARG A 215 -5.77 10.77 1.22
CA ARG A 215 -5.64 9.77 0.15
C ARG A 215 -6.17 8.40 0.58
N PHE A 216 -6.03 8.02 1.85
CA PHE A 216 -6.62 6.80 2.39
C PHE A 216 -8.15 6.84 2.31
N ILE A 217 -8.75 7.97 2.67
CA ILE A 217 -10.22 8.14 2.70
C ILE A 217 -10.81 8.27 1.29
N PHE A 218 -10.24 9.12 0.45
CA PHE A 218 -10.82 9.49 -0.86
C PHE A 218 -10.07 8.92 -2.06
N GLY A 219 -9.09 8.04 -1.85
CA GLY A 219 -8.18 7.52 -2.89
C GLY A 219 -8.89 6.91 -4.10
N VAL A 220 -10.03 6.26 -3.88
CA VAL A 220 -10.85 5.66 -4.95
C VAL A 220 -11.46 6.73 -5.86
N GLU A 221 -11.82 7.88 -5.31
CA GLU A 221 -12.49 8.98 -6.01
C GLU A 221 -11.50 10.05 -6.50
N MET A 222 -10.19 9.85 -6.32
CA MET A 222 -9.15 10.80 -6.75
C MET A 222 -9.16 11.10 -8.25
N HIS A 223 -9.69 10.20 -9.09
CA HIS A 223 -9.84 10.48 -10.52
C HIS A 223 -10.81 11.65 -10.82
N LYS A 224 -11.66 12.03 -9.86
CA LYS A 224 -12.59 13.17 -9.94
C LYS A 224 -12.04 14.44 -9.27
N CYS A 225 -10.85 14.38 -8.67
CA CYS A 225 -10.29 15.54 -7.99
C CYS A 225 -9.91 16.64 -8.99
N THR A 226 -10.03 17.88 -8.55
CA THR A 226 -9.57 19.06 -9.27
C THR A 226 -8.52 19.78 -8.41
N PRO A 227 -7.28 20.00 -8.90
CA PRO A 227 -6.76 19.61 -10.23
C PRO A 227 -6.52 18.09 -10.35
N GLN A 228 -6.58 17.56 -11.58
CA GLN A 228 -6.28 16.15 -11.83
C GLN A 228 -4.79 15.85 -11.55
N GLY A 229 -4.51 14.69 -10.95
CA GLY A 229 -3.14 14.33 -10.57
C GLY A 229 -2.64 15.08 -9.34
N ALA A 230 -3.54 15.56 -8.48
CA ALA A 230 -3.18 16.30 -7.28
C ALA A 230 -2.21 15.53 -6.37
N THR A 231 -1.15 16.22 -5.97
CA THR A 231 -0.08 15.74 -5.09
C THR A 231 -0.09 16.50 -3.77
N GLU A 232 0.77 16.13 -2.82
CA GLU A 232 0.89 16.82 -1.53
C GLU A 232 1.28 18.30 -1.66
N SER A 233 1.95 18.70 -2.75
CA SER A 233 2.31 20.09 -3.02
C SER A 233 1.17 20.92 -3.62
N THR A 234 0.06 20.30 -4.00
CA THR A 234 -1.08 21.00 -4.61
C THR A 234 -1.75 21.88 -3.54
N PRO A 235 -1.98 23.19 -3.78
CA PRO A 235 -2.44 24.09 -2.72
C PRO A 235 -3.86 23.75 -2.22
N VAL A 236 -4.76 23.40 -3.14
CA VAL A 236 -6.15 23.04 -2.84
C VAL A 236 -6.57 21.88 -3.73
N ILE A 237 -7.20 20.88 -3.13
CA ILE A 237 -7.75 19.71 -3.80
C ILE A 237 -9.25 19.68 -3.54
N SER A 238 -10.04 19.78 -4.59
CA SER A 238 -11.50 19.78 -4.50
C SER A 238 -12.08 18.51 -5.12
N LEU A 239 -13.11 17.96 -4.49
CA LEU A 239 -13.83 16.77 -4.92
C LEU A 239 -15.32 16.96 -4.65
N GLN A 240 -16.16 16.48 -5.57
CA GLN A 240 -17.61 16.42 -5.39
C GLN A 240 -18.02 14.96 -5.35
N LEU A 241 -18.72 14.58 -4.28
CA LEU A 241 -19.20 13.24 -4.04
C LEU A 241 -20.71 13.18 -4.23
N THR A 242 -21.15 12.17 -4.96
CA THR A 242 -22.58 11.79 -4.98
C THR A 242 -22.97 11.10 -3.68
N GLN A 243 -24.27 10.97 -3.41
CA GLN A 243 -24.79 10.22 -2.27
C GLN A 243 -24.17 8.82 -2.14
N ALA A 244 -24.08 8.08 -3.26
CA ALA A 244 -23.55 6.72 -3.25
C ALA A 244 -22.06 6.69 -2.86
N GLU A 245 -21.28 7.63 -3.41
CA GLU A 245 -19.84 7.73 -3.15
C GLU A 245 -19.56 8.15 -1.72
N ALA A 246 -20.24 9.20 -1.24
CA ALA A 246 -20.17 9.61 0.15
C ALA A 246 -20.56 8.44 1.08
N GLY A 247 -21.59 7.67 0.70
CA GLY A 247 -22.04 6.49 1.43
C GLY A 247 -21.01 5.36 1.45
N ARG A 248 -20.18 5.20 0.41
CA ARG A 248 -19.04 4.27 0.40
C ARG A 248 -17.92 4.72 1.34
N VAL A 249 -17.65 6.03 1.39
CA VAL A 249 -16.57 6.60 2.20
C VAL A 249 -16.90 6.60 3.69
N PHE A 250 -18.04 7.19 4.07
CA PHE A 250 -18.40 7.40 5.48
C PHE A 250 -19.35 6.33 6.04
N GLY A 251 -19.96 5.52 5.17
CA GLY A 251 -21.03 4.60 5.51
C GLY A 251 -22.41 5.26 5.45
N VAL A 252 -23.36 4.56 4.86
CA VAL A 252 -24.73 5.05 4.62
C VAL A 252 -25.44 5.50 5.91
N THR A 253 -25.12 4.89 7.05
CA THR A 253 -25.72 5.22 8.36
C THR A 253 -25.21 6.53 8.95
N LYS A 254 -24.09 7.07 8.46
CA LYS A 254 -23.54 8.37 8.88
C LYS A 254 -24.12 9.53 8.10
N LEU A 255 -24.68 9.23 6.92
CA LEU A 255 -25.23 10.23 5.99
C LEU A 255 -26.76 10.30 6.01
N ARG A 256 -27.38 9.66 6.99
CA ARG A 256 -28.83 9.66 7.20
C ARG A 256 -29.13 10.18 8.59
N GLY A 257 -30.13 11.05 8.67
CA GLY A 257 -30.68 11.58 9.91
C GLY A 257 -32.19 11.69 9.78
N GLY A 258 -32.93 11.78 10.88
CA GLY A 258 -34.38 11.87 10.80
C GLY A 258 -35.06 11.56 12.12
N SER A 259 -36.32 11.94 12.20
CA SER A 259 -37.23 11.61 13.29
C SER A 259 -38.24 10.57 12.82
N MET A 260 -39.19 10.20 13.70
CA MET A 260 -40.33 9.37 13.28
C MET A 260 -41.20 10.05 12.20
N TYR A 261 -41.12 11.38 12.08
CA TYR A 261 -42.00 12.17 11.20
C TYR A 261 -41.37 12.54 9.86
N ALA A 262 -40.04 12.60 9.77
CA ALA A 262 -39.34 12.99 8.55
C ALA A 262 -37.94 12.37 8.51
N LYS A 263 -37.51 11.93 7.33
CA LYS A 263 -36.22 11.28 7.11
C LYS A 263 -35.42 12.05 6.07
N PHE A 264 -34.16 12.29 6.38
CA PHE A 264 -33.24 13.08 5.58
C PHE A 264 -31.98 12.29 5.27
N ARG A 265 -31.39 12.57 4.12
CA ARG A 265 -30.12 11.99 3.69
C ARG A 265 -29.26 13.04 3.01
N VAL A 266 -27.96 12.86 3.06
CA VAL A 266 -27.03 13.66 2.26
C VAL A 266 -27.17 13.26 0.79
N CYS A 267 -27.54 14.20 -0.08
CA CYS A 267 -27.67 13.96 -1.52
C CYS A 267 -26.38 14.27 -2.29
N ALA A 268 -25.63 15.28 -1.84
CA ALA A 268 -24.35 15.68 -2.41
C ALA A 268 -23.40 16.15 -1.30
N MET A 269 -22.09 15.89 -1.48
CA MET A 269 -21.07 16.33 -0.54
C MET A 269 -19.88 16.93 -1.30
N SER A 270 -19.51 18.16 -0.95
CA SER A 270 -18.30 18.82 -1.42
C SER A 270 -17.17 18.57 -0.42
N VAL A 271 -16.00 18.25 -0.95
CA VAL A 271 -14.80 17.96 -0.17
C VAL A 271 -13.70 18.90 -0.66
N THR A 272 -13.14 19.71 0.23
CA THR A 272 -12.03 20.61 -0.08
C THR A 272 -10.90 20.34 0.90
N TYR A 273 -9.77 19.85 0.40
CA TYR A 273 -8.58 19.59 1.19
C TYR A 273 -7.50 20.61 0.85
N ARG A 274 -6.86 21.17 1.89
CA ARG A 274 -5.73 22.09 1.77
C ARG A 274 -4.51 21.43 2.43
N PRO A 275 -3.60 20.81 1.65
CA PRO A 275 -2.47 20.06 2.22
C PRO A 275 -1.56 20.91 3.11
N GLN A 276 -1.31 22.17 2.72
CA GLN A 276 -0.45 23.09 3.47
C GLN A 276 -1.04 23.44 4.85
N GLU A 277 -2.36 23.63 4.92
CA GLU A 277 -3.09 23.91 6.17
C GLU A 277 -3.40 22.63 6.98
N ARG A 278 -3.16 21.45 6.39
CA ARG A 278 -3.61 20.15 6.92
C ARG A 278 -5.10 20.19 7.32
N SER A 279 -5.91 20.82 6.49
CA SER A 279 -7.33 21.04 6.77
C SER A 279 -8.21 20.41 5.70
N LEU A 280 -9.28 19.76 6.14
CA LEU A 280 -10.30 19.18 5.29
C LEU A 280 -11.66 19.81 5.61
N ASP A 281 -12.24 20.46 4.62
CA ASP A 281 -13.58 21.03 4.68
C ASP A 281 -14.56 20.08 3.96
N LEU A 282 -15.61 19.65 4.66
CA LEU A 282 -16.72 18.87 4.12
C LEU A 282 -17.97 19.74 4.12
N GLY A 283 -18.52 20.06 2.95
CA GLY A 283 -19.85 20.63 2.81
C GLY A 283 -20.84 19.56 2.38
N TYR A 284 -22.07 19.58 2.87
CA TYR A 284 -23.09 18.62 2.45
C TYR A 284 -24.45 19.26 2.24
N LYS A 285 -25.19 18.70 1.29
CA LYS A 285 -26.57 19.05 1.01
C LYS A 285 -27.51 17.96 1.47
N MET A 286 -28.57 18.36 2.15
CA MET A 286 -29.59 17.46 2.69
C MET A 286 -30.81 17.43 1.79
N GLU A 287 -31.40 16.25 1.67
CA GLU A 287 -32.64 16.02 0.95
C GLU A 287 -33.57 15.18 1.82
N GLU A 288 -34.84 15.59 1.88
CA GLU A 288 -35.89 14.76 2.47
C GLU A 288 -36.18 13.58 1.53
N TYR A 289 -36.30 12.38 2.08
CA TYR A 289 -36.62 11.21 1.28
C TYR A 289 -37.77 10.41 1.90
N TYR A 290 -38.69 10.04 1.01
CA TYR A 290 -39.84 9.21 1.31
C TYR A 290 -39.51 7.77 0.87
N PHE A 291 -39.81 6.79 1.73
CA PHE A 291 -39.67 5.37 1.37
C PHE A 291 -40.88 4.92 0.57
#